data_AF-A0A354EMQ1-F1
#
_entry.id   AF-A0A354EMQ1-F1
#
_cell.length_a   1.000
_cell.length_b   1.000
_cell.length_c   1.000
_cell.angle_alpha   90.00
_cell.angle_beta   90.00
_cell.angle_gamma   90.00
#
_symmetry.space_group_name_H-M   'P 1'
#
loop_
_entity.id
_entity.type
_entity.pdbx_description
1 polymer ?
#
loop_
_entity_poly.entity_id
_entity_poly.type
_entity_poly.pdbx_seq_one_letter_code
_entity_poly.pdbx_strand_id
1 'polypeptide(L)'
;MIAAAFALLLLQQTAPTVVWETPTAAPATAPAPPEPAASHSVPAWGLADPFGFERARCSPLVRGDTPMQACQAEVRAQLAVAMGPNLPEALRPTGMAGDCQMMQASAGGSAYAVQCGPQSRTINAPSGLREMDCRPRPSQGGFSSECRPVDGADKKGLSLTLWGDKPD
;
A
#
# COMPACT_ATOMS: atom_id res chain seq x y z
N MET A 1 -35.06 40.62 -41.97
CA MET A 1 -33.91 41.53 -41.83
C MET A 1 -33.29 41.50 -40.41
N ILE A 2 -34.09 41.40 -39.33
CA ILE A 2 -33.56 41.35 -37.94
C ILE A 2 -32.87 40.02 -37.59
N ALA A 3 -33.31 38.89 -38.17
CA ALA A 3 -32.72 37.57 -37.92
C ALA A 3 -31.26 37.43 -38.44
N ALA A 4 -30.89 38.15 -39.51
CA ALA A 4 -29.54 38.13 -40.04
C ALA A 4 -28.55 38.93 -39.16
N ALA A 5 -29.05 39.93 -38.42
CA ALA A 5 -28.23 40.73 -37.51
C ALA A 5 -27.84 39.99 -36.22
N PHE A 6 -28.70 39.08 -35.74
CA PHE A 6 -28.39 38.26 -34.56
C PHE A 6 -27.36 37.16 -34.84
N ALA A 7 -27.33 36.62 -36.06
CA ALA A 7 -26.33 35.62 -36.45
C ALA A 7 -24.90 36.22 -36.53
N LEU A 8 -24.77 37.49 -36.92
CA LEU A 8 -23.47 38.18 -36.93
C LEU A 8 -22.95 38.50 -35.52
N LEU A 9 -23.85 38.74 -34.56
CA LEU A 9 -23.46 39.08 -33.19
C LEU A 9 -22.88 37.88 -32.41
N LEU A 10 -23.30 36.66 -32.74
CA LEU A 10 -22.82 35.43 -32.10
C LEU A 10 -21.42 35.01 -32.59
N LEU A 11 -20.98 35.46 -33.77
CA LEU A 11 -19.62 35.20 -34.28
C LEU A 11 -18.55 36.16 -33.71
N GLN A 12 -18.93 37.20 -32.98
CA GLN A 12 -17.99 38.14 -32.36
C GLN A 12 -17.53 37.73 -30.96
N GLN A 13 -17.82 36.51 -30.51
CA GLN A 13 -17.23 35.96 -29.30
C GLN A 13 -15.75 35.64 -29.55
N THR A 14 -14.91 36.66 -29.44
CA THR A 14 -13.46 36.53 -29.33
C THR A 14 -13.16 35.55 -28.21
N ALA A 15 -12.54 34.41 -28.56
CA ALA A 15 -12.08 33.44 -27.59
C ALA A 15 -11.25 34.16 -26.51
N PRO A 16 -11.44 33.88 -25.21
CA PRO A 16 -10.58 34.44 -24.18
C PRO A 16 -9.16 33.95 -24.46
N THR A 17 -8.32 34.83 -25.00
CA THR A 17 -6.89 34.59 -25.11
C THR A 17 -6.36 34.53 -23.69
N VAL A 18 -6.14 33.31 -23.20
CA VAL A 18 -5.40 33.07 -21.97
C VAL A 18 -3.96 33.46 -22.25
N VAL A 19 -3.63 34.71 -21.97
CA VAL A 19 -2.25 35.20 -21.99
C VAL A 19 -1.62 34.72 -20.69
N TRP A 20 -0.81 33.67 -20.78
CA TRP A 20 0.09 33.31 -19.70
C TRP A 20 1.15 34.40 -19.63
N GLU A 21 1.04 35.31 -18.65
CA GLU A 21 2.16 36.17 -18.29
C GLU A 21 3.32 35.25 -17.90
N THR A 22 4.34 35.22 -18.76
CA THR A 22 5.60 34.58 -18.43
C THR A 22 6.23 35.48 -17.36
N PRO A 23 6.37 35.03 -16.10
CA PRO A 23 7.02 35.84 -15.09
C PRO A 23 8.40 36.20 -15.61
N THR A 24 8.72 37.50 -15.66
CA THR A 24 10.08 37.95 -15.93
C THR A 24 10.99 37.19 -14.97
N ALA A 25 11.87 36.37 -15.53
CA ALA A 25 12.83 35.62 -14.75
C ALA A 25 13.65 36.63 -13.93
N ALA A 26 13.43 36.63 -12.62
CA ALA A 26 14.34 37.28 -11.70
C ALA A 26 15.76 36.78 -12.01
N PRO A 27 16.79 37.64 -11.97
CA PRO A 27 18.15 37.24 -12.26
C PRO A 27 18.47 36.00 -11.44
N ALA A 28 18.89 34.93 -12.12
CA ALA A 28 19.19 33.65 -11.51
C ALA A 28 20.17 33.87 -10.37
N THR A 29 19.67 33.75 -9.14
CA THR A 29 20.51 33.67 -7.95
C THR A 29 21.54 32.59 -8.23
N ALA A 30 22.82 32.93 -8.08
CA ALA A 30 23.90 31.97 -8.21
C ALA A 30 23.55 30.69 -7.42
N PRO A 31 23.82 29.49 -7.96
CA PRO A 31 23.49 28.25 -7.27
C PRO A 31 24.08 28.32 -5.87
N ALA A 32 23.21 28.21 -4.86
CA ALA A 32 23.62 28.18 -3.48
C ALA A 32 24.70 27.09 -3.32
N PRO A 33 25.75 27.33 -2.51
CA PRO A 33 26.71 26.29 -2.17
C PRO A 33 25.95 25.03 -1.73
N PRO A 34 26.39 23.82 -2.12
CA PRO A 34 25.74 22.60 -1.66
C PRO A 34 25.67 22.64 -0.14
N GLU A 35 24.46 22.49 0.42
CA GLU A 35 24.28 22.43 1.86
C GLU A 35 25.21 21.33 2.40
N PRO A 36 25.97 21.61 3.48
CA PRO A 36 26.79 20.58 4.10
C PRO A 36 25.88 19.41 4.48
N ALA A 37 26.29 18.20 4.08
CA ALA A 37 25.53 16.99 4.39
C ALA A 37 25.20 16.97 5.88
N ALA A 38 23.91 16.93 6.20
CA ALA A 38 23.47 16.90 7.59
C ALA A 38 24.16 15.75 8.31
N SER A 39 24.83 16.06 9.42
CA SER A 39 25.62 15.09 10.16
C SER A 39 24.71 13.97 10.68
N HIS A 40 24.99 12.73 10.29
CA HIS A 40 24.30 11.55 10.81
C HIS A 40 25.19 10.79 11.79
N SER A 41 24.57 10.05 12.71
CA SER A 41 25.27 9.19 13.68
C SER A 41 25.35 7.71 13.26
N VAL A 42 24.90 7.38 12.05
CA VAL A 42 24.87 5.99 11.55
C VAL A 42 26.30 5.49 11.26
N PRO A 43 26.73 4.36 11.86
CA PRO A 43 28.03 3.75 11.60
C PRO A 43 28.06 3.07 10.23
N ALA A 44 29.26 2.85 9.67
CA ALA A 44 29.44 2.27 8.33
C ALA A 44 28.72 0.92 8.13
N TRP A 45 28.71 0.05 9.15
CA TRP A 45 27.98 -1.23 9.08
C TRP A 45 26.46 -1.04 9.01
N GLY A 46 25.93 0.05 9.57
CA GLY A 46 24.51 0.37 9.51
C GLY A 46 24.09 0.96 8.16
N LEU A 47 25.02 1.52 7.39
CA LEU A 47 24.80 1.87 5.99
C LEU A 47 24.77 0.63 5.09
N ALA A 48 25.56 -0.40 5.44
CA ALA A 48 25.60 -1.67 4.72
C ALA A 48 24.39 -2.57 5.03
N ASP A 49 23.92 -2.60 6.28
CA ASP A 49 22.69 -3.30 6.70
C ASP A 49 21.78 -2.38 7.55
N PRO A 50 20.90 -1.59 6.89
CA PRO A 50 20.05 -0.64 7.59
C PRO A 50 18.96 -1.33 8.43
N PHE A 51 18.51 -2.52 8.03
CA PHE A 51 17.56 -3.32 8.82
C PHE A 51 18.24 -3.92 10.06
N GLY A 52 19.46 -4.43 9.92
CA GLY A 52 20.26 -4.88 11.05
C GLY A 52 20.55 -3.77 12.05
N PHE A 53 20.80 -2.56 11.55
CA PHE A 53 20.99 -1.38 12.40
C PHE A 53 19.75 -1.04 13.22
N GLU A 54 18.57 -0.97 12.59
CA GLU A 54 17.30 -0.76 13.30
C GLU A 54 17.05 -1.83 14.36
N ARG A 55 17.24 -3.12 14.01
CA ARG A 55 17.07 -4.22 14.97
C ARG A 55 18.03 -4.13 16.15
N ALA A 56 19.28 -3.77 15.92
CA ALA A 56 20.27 -3.64 16.98
C ALA A 56 19.92 -2.49 17.95
N ARG A 57 19.58 -1.32 17.39
CA ARG A 57 19.26 -0.11 18.17
C ARG A 57 17.91 -0.20 18.89
N CYS A 58 16.92 -0.82 18.28
CA CYS A 58 15.58 -0.98 18.87
C CYS A 58 15.38 -2.33 19.57
N SER A 59 16.46 -3.05 19.85
CA SER A 59 16.40 -4.24 20.70
C SER A 59 15.94 -3.85 22.12
N PRO A 60 15.21 -4.73 22.84
CA PRO A 60 14.72 -4.43 24.18
C PRO A 60 15.82 -4.02 25.17
N LEU A 61 17.02 -4.61 25.01
CA LEU A 61 18.18 -4.32 25.86
C LEU A 61 18.76 -2.92 25.63
N VAL A 62 18.68 -2.40 24.40
CA VAL A 62 19.24 -1.08 24.06
C VAL A 62 18.20 0.03 24.25
N ARG A 63 16.94 -0.21 23.86
CA ARG A 63 15.89 0.83 23.95
C ARG A 63 15.39 1.06 25.38
N GLY A 64 15.57 0.11 26.29
CA GLY A 64 15.00 0.18 27.64
C GLY A 64 13.49 0.37 27.61
N ASP A 65 13.02 1.44 28.25
CA ASP A 65 11.59 1.80 28.36
C ASP A 65 11.04 2.54 27.13
N THR A 66 11.89 2.91 26.16
CA THR A 66 11.45 3.63 24.97
C THR A 66 10.50 2.76 24.14
N PRO A 67 9.31 3.27 23.78
CA PRO A 67 8.35 2.50 22.99
C PRO A 67 8.93 2.17 21.60
N MET A 68 8.53 1.03 21.04
CA MET A 68 9.12 0.51 19.80
C MET A 68 9.00 1.52 18.66
N GLN A 69 7.81 2.10 18.51
CA GLN A 69 7.52 3.07 17.46
C GLN A 69 8.37 4.33 17.57
N ALA A 70 8.65 4.82 18.79
CA ALA A 70 9.53 5.97 18.97
C ALA A 70 10.97 5.66 18.56
N CYS A 71 11.51 4.52 19.02
CA CYS A 71 12.86 4.09 18.63
C CYS A 71 12.98 3.93 17.11
N GLN A 72 12.02 3.26 16.48
CA GLN A 72 12.01 3.06 15.03
C GLN A 72 11.95 4.38 14.27
N ALA A 73 11.10 5.32 14.71
CA ALA A 73 11.00 6.64 14.10
C ALA A 73 12.33 7.41 14.15
N GLU A 74 12.99 7.43 15.31
CA GLU A 74 14.29 8.09 15.49
C GLU A 74 15.39 7.46 14.63
N VAL A 75 15.49 6.13 14.64
CA VAL A 75 16.51 5.42 13.87
C VAL A 75 16.28 5.59 12.37
N ARG A 76 15.03 5.52 11.91
CA ARG A 76 14.70 5.73 10.49
C ARG A 76 14.94 7.16 10.03
N ALA A 77 14.74 8.16 10.89
CA ALA A 77 15.11 9.53 10.59
C ALA A 77 16.64 9.67 10.40
N GLN A 78 17.45 9.05 11.26
CA GLN A 78 18.91 9.03 11.11
C GLN A 78 19.35 8.32 9.83
N LEU A 79 18.72 7.19 9.50
CA LEU A 79 18.99 6.46 8.25
C LEU A 79 18.58 7.27 7.01
N ALA A 80 17.47 8.01 7.06
CA ALA A 80 17.04 8.88 5.98
C ALA A 80 18.02 10.03 5.74
N VAL A 81 18.57 10.62 6.80
CA VAL A 81 19.64 11.62 6.67
C VAL A 81 20.91 11.01 6.08
N ALA A 82 21.27 9.80 6.49
CA ALA A 82 22.51 9.16 6.07
C ALA A 82 22.50 8.60 4.64
N MET A 83 21.37 8.02 4.22
CA MET A 83 21.24 7.32 2.93
C MET A 83 20.45 8.11 1.89
N GLY A 84 19.64 9.08 2.31
CA GLY A 84 18.78 9.88 1.46
C GLY A 84 17.92 9.00 0.53
N PRO A 85 18.08 9.14 -0.80
CA PRO A 85 17.29 8.36 -1.77
C PRO A 85 17.63 6.87 -1.80
N ASN A 86 18.78 6.45 -1.25
CA ASN A 86 19.19 5.04 -1.23
C ASN A 86 18.56 4.26 -0.07
N LEU A 87 17.76 4.91 0.77
CA LEU A 87 17.09 4.25 1.89
C LEU A 87 16.00 3.28 1.35
N PRO A 88 15.96 2.01 1.79
CA PRO A 88 14.91 1.08 1.41
C PRO A 88 13.53 1.61 1.79
N GLU A 89 12.53 1.42 0.92
CA GLU A 89 11.18 1.97 1.08
C GLU A 89 10.53 1.59 2.42
N ALA A 90 10.73 0.35 2.86
CA ALA A 90 10.19 -0.15 4.14
C ALA A 90 10.74 0.56 5.39
N LEU A 91 11.89 1.24 5.27
CA LEU A 91 12.54 2.00 6.33
C LEU A 91 12.32 3.51 6.21
N ARG A 92 11.63 3.98 5.17
CA ARG A 92 11.33 5.41 5.06
C ARG A 92 10.47 5.86 6.24
N PRO A 93 10.79 7.02 6.84
CA PRO A 93 9.93 7.65 7.83
C PRO A 93 8.54 7.89 7.24
N THR A 94 7.50 7.55 8.00
CA THR A 94 6.11 7.81 7.63
C THR A 94 5.90 9.31 7.40
N GLY A 95 5.30 9.69 6.27
CA GLY A 95 5.06 11.09 5.91
C GLY A 95 6.14 11.73 5.06
N MET A 96 7.17 10.98 4.62
CA MET A 96 7.98 11.40 3.48
C MET A 96 7.17 11.28 2.19
N ALA A 97 7.41 12.20 1.25
CA ALA A 97 6.58 12.50 0.07
C ALA A 97 6.29 11.35 -0.94
N GLY A 98 6.68 10.10 -0.64
CA GLY A 98 6.33 8.90 -1.40
C GLY A 98 5.04 8.20 -0.98
N ASP A 99 4.45 8.56 0.17
CA ASP A 99 3.29 7.87 0.75
C ASP A 99 1.92 8.29 0.16
N CYS A 100 1.91 8.80 -1.07
CA CYS A 100 0.71 9.26 -1.75
C CYS A 100 0.21 8.19 -2.72
N GLN A 101 -0.95 7.60 -2.46
CA GLN A 101 -1.58 6.66 -3.39
C GLN A 101 -2.95 7.16 -3.86
N MET A 102 -3.29 6.82 -5.11
CA MET A 102 -4.63 7.03 -5.65
C MET A 102 -5.59 6.03 -5.01
N MET A 103 -6.53 6.52 -4.21
CA MET A 103 -7.60 5.74 -3.60
C MET A 103 -8.94 6.06 -4.26
N GLN A 104 -9.81 5.07 -4.35
CA GLN A 104 -11.16 5.27 -4.85
C GLN A 104 -11.98 6.03 -3.80
N ALA A 105 -12.49 7.23 -4.14
CA ALA A 105 -13.16 8.09 -3.18
C ALA A 105 -14.52 7.50 -2.78
N SER A 106 -14.77 7.35 -1.47
CA SER A 106 -16.00 6.76 -0.93
C SER A 106 -17.20 7.72 -0.86
N ALA A 107 -17.06 8.99 -1.29
CA ALA A 107 -18.19 9.93 -1.35
C ALA A 107 -18.01 11.03 -2.42
N GLY A 108 -18.92 11.06 -3.39
CA GLY A 108 -19.47 12.26 -4.04
C GLY A 108 -18.58 13.20 -4.86
N GLY A 109 -17.27 12.99 -4.91
CA GLY A 109 -16.32 13.69 -5.78
C GLY A 109 -15.58 12.72 -6.70
N SER A 110 -14.65 13.21 -7.52
CA SER A 110 -13.91 12.44 -8.54
C SER A 110 -13.56 11.01 -8.08
N ALA A 111 -13.76 10.02 -8.96
CA ALA A 111 -13.65 8.59 -8.65
C ALA A 111 -12.33 8.17 -8.00
N TYR A 112 -11.29 9.00 -8.12
CA TYR A 112 -9.99 8.81 -7.50
C TYR A 112 -9.56 10.08 -6.75
N ALA A 113 -9.02 9.90 -5.55
CA ALA A 113 -8.39 10.93 -4.74
C ALA A 113 -6.99 10.46 -4.33
N VAL A 114 -6.01 11.37 -4.34
CA VAL A 114 -4.66 11.06 -3.84
C VAL A 114 -4.68 11.22 -2.32
N GLN A 115 -4.53 10.12 -1.60
CA GLN A 115 -4.40 10.14 -0.15
C GLN A 115 -2.93 9.95 0.23
N CYS A 116 -2.36 11.00 0.84
CA CYS A 116 -1.02 11.00 1.39
C CYS A 116 -1.10 10.80 2.90
N GLY A 117 -0.37 9.82 3.44
CA GLY A 117 -0.27 9.60 4.88
C GLY A 117 -0.38 8.14 5.32
N PRO A 118 -0.24 7.87 6.63
CA PRO A 118 -0.21 6.52 7.16
C PRO A 118 -1.52 5.78 6.82
N GLN A 119 -1.41 4.77 5.98
CA GLN A 119 -2.53 3.94 5.57
C GLN A 119 -2.99 3.07 6.73
N SER A 120 -4.25 3.21 7.11
CA SER A 120 -4.91 2.20 7.94
C SER A 120 -5.12 0.96 7.08
N ARG A 121 -4.28 -0.07 7.28
CA ARG A 121 -4.59 -1.40 6.76
C ARG A 121 -5.88 -1.85 7.43
N THR A 122 -7.01 -1.75 6.73
CA THR A 122 -8.19 -2.54 7.06
C THR A 122 -7.80 -3.99 6.84
N ILE A 123 -7.45 -4.67 7.93
CA ILE A 123 -7.31 -6.12 7.96
C ILE A 123 -8.73 -6.66 7.77
N ASN A 124 -9.18 -6.73 6.53
CA ASN A 124 -10.33 -7.54 6.19
C ASN A 124 -9.81 -8.98 6.13
N ALA A 125 -9.58 -9.56 7.31
CA ALA A 125 -9.26 -10.97 7.41
C ALA A 125 -10.43 -11.72 6.75
N PRO A 126 -10.19 -12.57 5.74
CA PRO A 126 -11.26 -13.39 5.20
C PRO A 126 -11.81 -14.21 6.37
N SER A 127 -13.08 -14.04 6.69
CA SER A 127 -13.76 -14.60 7.86
C SER A 127 -13.99 -16.13 7.76
N GLY A 128 -13.16 -16.84 7.01
CA GLY A 128 -13.42 -18.20 6.60
C GLY A 128 -12.18 -19.05 6.37
N LEU A 129 -11.17 -18.96 7.24
CA LEU A 129 -10.18 -20.03 7.33
C LEU A 129 -10.89 -21.29 7.86
N ARG A 130 -11.15 -22.26 6.98
CA ARG A 130 -11.70 -23.57 7.36
C ARG A 130 -10.62 -24.63 7.23
N GLU A 131 -10.56 -25.51 8.22
CA GLU A 131 -9.66 -26.65 8.20
C GLU A 131 -10.12 -27.69 7.17
N MET A 132 -9.17 -28.18 6.36
CA MET A 132 -9.41 -29.15 5.28
C MET A 132 -8.62 -30.43 5.56
N ASP A 133 -9.28 -31.58 5.61
CA ASP A 133 -8.64 -32.90 5.64
C ASP A 133 -8.41 -33.36 4.19
N CYS A 134 -7.15 -33.39 3.76
CA CYS A 134 -6.73 -33.85 2.44
C CYS A 134 -6.16 -35.27 2.53
N ARG A 135 -6.90 -36.27 2.03
CA ARG A 135 -6.42 -37.65 2.04
C ARG A 135 -5.99 -38.10 0.65
N PRO A 136 -4.76 -38.64 0.49
CA PRO A 136 -4.32 -39.19 -0.78
C PRO A 136 -5.09 -40.48 -1.10
N ARG A 137 -5.62 -40.58 -2.31
CA ARG A 137 -6.20 -41.82 -2.84
C ARG A 137 -5.45 -42.28 -4.09
N PRO A 138 -5.22 -43.59 -4.24
CA PRO A 138 -4.70 -44.13 -5.48
C PRO A 138 -5.73 -43.94 -6.61
N SER A 139 -5.27 -43.41 -7.73
CA SER A 139 -6.02 -43.22 -8.97
C SER A 139 -5.23 -43.87 -10.12
N GLN A 140 -5.89 -44.26 -11.21
CA GLN A 140 -5.18 -44.91 -12.32
C GLN A 140 -4.11 -43.96 -12.88
N GLY A 141 -2.84 -44.23 -12.56
CA GLY A 141 -1.69 -43.43 -12.97
C GLY A 141 -1.05 -42.55 -11.89
N GLY A 142 -1.53 -42.56 -10.64
CA GLY A 142 -0.88 -41.80 -9.55
C GLY A 142 -1.73 -41.63 -8.30
N PHE A 143 -1.36 -40.67 -7.44
CA PHE A 143 -2.15 -40.30 -6.26
C PHE A 143 -2.89 -38.99 -6.51
N SER A 144 -4.18 -38.97 -6.24
CA SER A 144 -4.97 -37.74 -6.19
C SER A 144 -5.28 -37.37 -4.74
N SER A 145 -5.32 -36.08 -4.42
CA SER A 145 -5.71 -35.58 -3.10
C SER A 145 -7.12 -35.03 -3.16
N GLU A 146 -8.07 -35.71 -2.52
CA GLU A 146 -9.38 -35.11 -2.22
C GLU A 146 -9.31 -34.39 -0.88
N CYS A 147 -9.55 -33.08 -0.90
CA CYS A 147 -9.64 -32.25 0.31
C CYS A 147 -11.10 -32.00 0.68
N ARG A 148 -11.50 -32.35 1.90
CA ARG A 148 -12.85 -32.09 2.42
C ARG A 148 -12.80 -31.21 3.67
N PRO A 149 -13.75 -30.29 3.86
CA PRO A 149 -13.84 -29.52 5.11
C PRO A 149 -14.08 -30.48 6.28
N VAL A 150 -13.31 -30.33 7.36
CA VAL A 150 -13.40 -31.20 8.55
C VAL A 150 -14.82 -31.19 9.15
N ASP A 151 -15.47 -30.02 9.16
CA ASP A 151 -16.84 -29.84 9.68
C ASP A 151 -17.95 -30.38 8.75
N GLY A 152 -17.60 -30.92 7.58
CA GLY A 152 -18.56 -31.42 6.58
C GLY A 152 -18.92 -32.90 6.74
N ALA A 153 -18.18 -33.65 7.56
CA ALA A 153 -18.28 -35.12 7.64
C ALA A 153 -19.57 -35.62 8.32
N ASP A 154 -20.12 -34.87 9.28
CA ASP A 154 -21.25 -35.34 10.10
C ASP A 154 -22.62 -35.26 9.39
N LYS A 155 -22.72 -34.65 8.20
CA LYS A 155 -24.02 -34.36 7.56
C LYS A 155 -24.41 -35.28 6.42
N LYS A 156 -23.56 -36.23 6.01
CA LYS A 156 -23.87 -37.20 4.94
C LYS A 156 -23.30 -38.59 5.23
N GLY A 157 -23.80 -39.24 6.28
CA GLY A 157 -23.62 -40.69 6.46
C GLY A 157 -24.43 -41.49 5.43
N LEU A 158 -23.89 -42.63 5.01
CA LEU A 158 -24.55 -43.56 4.08
C LEU A 158 -25.68 -44.29 4.83
N SER A 159 -26.93 -44.10 4.43
CA SER A 159 -28.06 -44.88 4.92
C SER A 159 -28.11 -46.21 4.17
N LEU A 160 -27.86 -47.30 4.88
CA LEU A 160 -28.04 -48.67 4.39
C LEU A 160 -29.30 -49.25 5.04
N THR A 161 -30.36 -49.43 4.25
CA THR A 161 -31.49 -50.27 4.65
C THR A 161 -31.10 -51.72 4.42
N LEU A 162 -30.70 -52.41 5.47
CA LEU A 162 -30.75 -53.87 5.51
C LEU A 162 -32.23 -54.28 5.66
N TRP A 163 -32.61 -55.35 4.96
CA TRP A 163 -33.95 -55.96 4.91
C TRP A 163 -34.90 -55.32 3.89
N GLY A 164 -34.78 -55.78 2.64
CA GLY A 164 -35.91 -55.89 1.75
C GLY A 164 -36.52 -57.28 1.91
N ASP A 165 -37.85 -57.36 2.08
CA ASP A 165 -38.70 -58.20 1.26
C ASP A 165 -40.16 -57.74 1.36
N LYS A 166 -40.76 -57.53 0.19
CA LYS A 166 -42.19 -57.27 -0.06
C LYS A 166 -42.83 -58.64 -0.39
N PRO A 167 -44.01 -58.97 0.16
CA PRO A 167 -45.23 -59.08 -0.68
C PRO A 167 -46.50 -58.70 0.12
N ASP A 168 -47.62 -58.21 -0.40
CA ASP A 168 -48.14 -57.85 -1.72
C ASP A 168 -48.75 -56.44 -1.62
#